data_AF-A0A949HM87-F1
#
_entry.id   AF-A0A949HM87-F1
#
_cell.length_a   1.000
_cell.length_b   1.000
_cell.length_c   1.000
_cell.angle_alpha   90.00
_cell.angle_beta   90.00
_cell.angle_gamma   90.00
#
_symmetry.space_group_name_H-M   'P 1'
#
loop_
_entity.id
_entity.type
_entity.pdbx_description
1 polymer ?
#
loop_
_entity_poly.entity_id
_entity_poly.type
_entity_poly.pdbx_seq_one_letter_code
_entity_poly.pdbx_strand_id
1 'polypeptide(L)'
;MKDSQTKSIAPRVNDCDRVLRLLDELVDLEEADSISLSGENTVYKASVVLWTLVCQRMSCDTTMETAVKLLLKHKPSLLPANNKRVSGNRLSNSTGAYSKARSRLNVQAAKWLAQSVSNSLIESSLATFENQRVFTLDGTGILLPPEPEFRRLYPPASDNSASPVALLVVAHELSSATAL
;
A
#
# COMPACT_ATOMS: atom_id res chain seq x y z
N MET A 1 20.00 24.06 31.86
CA MET A 1 18.71 24.56 31.32
C MET A 1 18.94 24.89 29.85
N LYS A 2 18.42 24.18 28.85
CA LYS A 2 17.31 23.22 28.78
C LYS A 2 17.68 22.15 27.75
N ASP A 3 17.35 20.90 28.07
CA ASP A 3 17.40 19.76 27.17
C ASP A 3 16.38 19.94 26.03
N SER A 4 16.87 19.95 24.78
CA SER A 4 16.03 19.81 23.59
C SER A 4 15.60 18.35 23.47
N GLN A 5 14.37 18.06 23.91
CA GLN A 5 13.69 16.81 23.60
C GLN A 5 13.36 16.76 22.11
N THR A 6 14.16 16.01 21.35
CA THR A 6 13.80 15.52 20.03
C THR A 6 12.64 14.53 20.21
N LYS A 7 11.41 15.01 20.01
CA LYS A 7 10.19 14.21 20.12
C LYS A 7 10.20 13.18 18.98
N SER A 8 10.47 11.93 19.32
CA SER A 8 10.36 10.79 18.40
C SER A 8 8.95 10.76 17.79
N ILE A 9 8.87 10.92 16.48
CA ILE A 9 7.63 10.85 15.69
C ILE A 9 7.37 9.37 15.39
N ALA A 10 7.16 8.57 16.44
CA ALA A 10 6.53 7.27 16.27
C ALA A 10 5.02 7.50 16.15
N PRO A 11 4.34 6.98 15.10
CA PRO A 11 2.89 7.09 14.99
C PRO A 11 2.26 6.51 16.26
N ARG A 12 1.34 7.26 16.88
CA ARG A 12 0.67 6.77 18.09
C ARG A 12 -0.27 5.64 17.67
N VAL A 13 -0.37 4.59 18.49
CA VAL A 13 -1.22 3.42 18.24
C VAL A 13 -2.68 3.77 17.83
N ASN A 14 -3.19 4.94 18.24
CA ASN A 14 -4.52 5.45 17.88
C ASN A 14 -4.67 5.88 16.40
N ASP A 15 -3.58 6.21 15.71
CA ASP A 15 -3.63 6.67 14.32
C ASP A 15 -3.84 5.50 13.36
N CYS A 16 -3.29 4.32 13.66
CA CYS A 16 -3.46 3.14 12.83
C CYS A 16 -4.93 2.70 12.78
N ASP A 17 -5.60 2.61 13.93
CA ASP A 17 -7.02 2.22 13.99
C ASP A 17 -7.92 3.20 13.22
N ARG A 18 -7.59 4.49 13.25
CA ARG A 18 -8.33 5.49 12.49
C ARG A 18 -8.16 5.28 10.99
N VAL A 19 -6.94 5.08 10.52
CA VAL A 19 -6.74 4.93 9.08
C VAL A 19 -7.29 3.61 8.56
N LEU A 20 -7.27 2.56 9.37
CA LEU A 20 -7.88 1.30 8.98
C LEU A 20 -9.40 1.40 8.83
N ARG A 21 -10.07 2.22 9.64
CA ARG A 21 -11.48 2.56 9.43
C ARG A 21 -11.69 3.36 8.14
N LEU A 22 -10.84 4.35 7.87
CA LEU A 22 -10.92 5.11 6.62
C LEU A 22 -10.71 4.22 5.39
N LEU A 23 -9.80 3.24 5.46
CA LEU A 23 -9.59 2.29 4.37
C LEU A 23 -10.86 1.49 4.06
N ASP A 24 -11.56 1.04 5.10
CA ASP A 24 -12.83 0.32 4.96
C ASP A 24 -13.96 1.20 4.41
N GLU A 25 -13.92 2.51 4.65
CA GLU A 25 -14.88 3.48 4.09
C GLU A 25 -14.59 3.81 2.62
N LEU A 26 -13.32 3.75 2.21
CA LEU A 26 -12.90 4.16 0.87
C LEU A 26 -12.98 3.03 -0.16
N VAL A 27 -12.81 1.77 0.24
CA VAL A 27 -12.68 0.63 -0.69
C VAL A 27 -13.22 -0.66 -0.09
N ASP A 28 -13.97 -1.44 -0.88
CA ASP A 28 -14.28 -2.84 -0.56
C ASP A 28 -13.10 -3.76 -0.90
N LEU A 29 -12.30 -4.09 0.12
CA LEU A 29 -11.11 -4.94 -0.03
C LEU A 29 -11.40 -6.35 -0.56
N GLU A 30 -12.64 -6.86 -0.48
CA GLU A 30 -12.97 -8.19 -0.99
C GLU A 30 -12.90 -8.25 -2.53
N GLU A 31 -13.05 -7.11 -3.22
CA GLU A 31 -12.85 -7.04 -4.68
C GLU A 31 -11.44 -7.49 -5.08
N ALA A 32 -10.43 -7.24 -4.24
CA ALA A 32 -9.05 -7.67 -4.49
C ALA A 32 -8.92 -9.19 -4.64
N ASP A 33 -9.79 -9.97 -3.98
CA ASP A 33 -9.75 -11.43 -4.02
C ASP A 33 -10.16 -11.97 -5.40
N SER A 34 -10.97 -11.21 -6.15
CA SER A 34 -11.32 -11.52 -7.53
C SER A 34 -10.16 -11.23 -8.50
N ILE A 35 -9.36 -10.19 -8.21
CA ILE A 35 -8.22 -9.75 -9.02
C ILE A 35 -7.00 -10.65 -8.81
N SER A 36 -6.77 -11.07 -7.57
CA SER A 36 -5.63 -11.92 -7.19
C SER A 36 -6.13 -13.24 -6.63
N LEU A 37 -6.60 -14.09 -7.53
CA LEU A 37 -7.15 -15.41 -7.23
C LEU A 37 -6.22 -16.22 -6.34
N SER A 38 -6.81 -16.78 -5.29
CA SER A 38 -6.16 -17.68 -4.34
C SER A 38 -7.02 -18.93 -4.17
N GLY A 39 -6.40 -20.07 -3.85
CA GLY A 39 -7.17 -21.31 -3.64
C GLY A 39 -8.17 -21.16 -2.49
N GLU A 40 -9.31 -21.86 -2.58
CA GLU A 40 -10.47 -21.72 -1.66
C GLU A 40 -10.11 -21.87 -0.17
N ASN A 41 -9.10 -22.69 0.14
CA ASN A 41 -8.60 -22.94 1.50
C ASN A 41 -7.43 -22.02 1.93
N THR A 42 -7.17 -20.94 1.20
CA THR A 42 -6.13 -19.96 1.54
C THR A 42 -6.66 -18.99 2.57
N VAL A 43 -5.96 -18.88 3.71
CA VAL A 43 -6.29 -17.92 4.78
C VAL A 43 -5.94 -16.49 4.36
N TYR A 44 -4.72 -16.30 3.85
CA TYR A 44 -4.21 -15.00 3.40
C TYR A 44 -4.58 -14.77 1.94
N LYS A 45 -5.85 -14.45 1.69
CA LYS A 45 -6.29 -13.96 0.39
C LYS A 45 -5.76 -12.53 0.12
N ALA A 46 -6.01 -11.99 -1.06
CA ALA A 46 -5.48 -10.70 -1.48
C ALA A 46 -5.94 -9.56 -0.58
N SER A 47 -7.23 -9.55 -0.22
CA SER A 47 -7.87 -8.63 0.73
C SER A 47 -7.11 -8.58 2.06
N VAL A 48 -6.87 -9.75 2.66
CA VAL A 48 -6.10 -9.92 3.91
C VAL A 48 -4.66 -9.42 3.75
N VAL A 49 -4.00 -9.79 2.65
CA VAL A 49 -2.61 -9.40 2.40
C VAL A 49 -2.47 -7.89 2.25
N LEU A 50 -3.35 -7.26 1.47
CA LEU A 50 -3.38 -5.83 1.23
C LEU A 50 -3.68 -5.04 2.50
N TRP A 51 -4.71 -5.44 3.25
CA TRP A 51 -5.02 -4.82 4.54
C TRP A 51 -3.80 -4.84 5.49
N THR A 52 -3.16 -6.00 5.59
CA THR A 52 -1.98 -6.18 6.45
C THR A 52 -0.79 -5.36 5.95
N LEU A 53 -0.60 -5.26 4.63
CA LEU A 53 0.43 -4.42 4.02
C LEU A 53 0.24 -2.93 4.32
N VAL A 54 -1.00 -2.43 4.22
CA VAL A 54 -1.33 -1.05 4.58
C VAL A 54 -1.05 -0.81 6.06
N CYS A 55 -1.50 -1.71 6.95
CA CYS A 55 -1.20 -1.61 8.38
C CYS A 55 0.31 -1.48 8.65
N GLN A 56 1.12 -2.33 8.01
CA GLN A 56 2.58 -2.32 8.17
C GLN A 56 3.23 -1.04 7.66
N ARG A 57 2.72 -0.45 6.57
CA ARG A 57 3.26 0.79 6.01
C ARG A 57 2.86 2.02 6.81
N MET A 58 1.70 1.99 7.44
CA MET A 58 1.19 3.12 8.22
C MET A 58 1.73 3.12 9.66
N SER A 59 1.96 1.95 10.22
CA SER A 59 2.60 1.80 11.53
C SER A 59 4.09 1.60 11.33
N CYS A 60 4.85 2.70 11.30
CA CYS A 60 6.31 2.75 11.10
C CYS A 60 7.03 1.54 11.73
N ASP A 61 7.43 0.59 10.88
CA ASP A 61 8.24 -0.59 11.19
C ASP A 61 7.57 -1.69 12.04
N THR A 62 6.27 -1.89 11.85
CA THR A 62 5.57 -3.02 12.47
C THR A 62 6.05 -4.35 11.90
N THR A 63 6.60 -5.20 12.78
CA THR A 63 7.01 -6.56 12.41
C THR A 63 5.84 -7.35 11.81
N MET A 64 6.13 -8.31 10.94
CA MET A 64 5.09 -9.15 10.34
C MET A 64 4.22 -9.86 11.39
N GLU A 65 4.81 -10.24 12.52
CA GLU A 65 4.07 -10.85 13.64
C GLU A 65 3.06 -9.85 14.22
N THR A 66 3.49 -8.61 14.46
CA THR A 66 2.61 -7.57 15.00
C THR A 66 1.49 -7.21 14.03
N ALA A 67 1.78 -7.19 12.73
CA ALA A 67 0.77 -6.96 11.70
C ALA A 67 -0.30 -8.06 11.67
N VAL A 68 0.10 -9.33 11.80
CA VAL A 68 -0.83 -10.47 11.91
C VAL A 68 -1.65 -10.38 13.20
N LYS A 69 -1.06 -9.95 14.32
CA LYS A 69 -1.82 -9.70 15.57
C LYS A 69 -2.86 -8.58 15.40
N LEU A 70 -2.50 -7.49 14.72
CA LEU A 70 -3.42 -6.40 14.42
C LEU A 70 -4.58 -6.87 13.53
N LEU A 71 -4.31 -7.70 12.53
CA LEU A 71 -5.34 -8.33 11.69
C LEU A 71 -6.33 -9.13 12.53
N LEU A 72 -5.82 -10.03 13.39
CA LEU A 72 -6.66 -10.86 14.25
C LEU A 72 -7.51 -10.04 15.22
N LYS A 73 -6.99 -8.90 15.69
CA LYS A 73 -7.67 -8.02 16.64
C LYS A 73 -8.71 -7.11 15.97
N HIS A 74 -8.37 -6.51 14.83
CA HIS A 74 -9.14 -5.40 14.25
C HIS A 74 -9.98 -5.79 13.04
N LYS A 75 -9.58 -6.84 12.31
CA LYS A 75 -10.26 -7.23 11.07
C LYS A 75 -10.36 -8.75 10.90
N PRO A 76 -10.87 -9.50 11.90
CA PRO A 76 -11.05 -10.95 11.79
C PRO A 76 -12.06 -11.33 10.70
N SER A 77 -12.97 -10.42 10.29
CA SER A 77 -13.98 -10.67 9.26
C SER A 77 -13.41 -10.91 7.86
N LEU A 78 -12.22 -10.37 7.57
CA LEU A 78 -11.53 -10.63 6.29
C LEU A 78 -10.99 -12.07 6.20
N LEU A 79 -10.88 -12.76 7.34
CA LEU A 79 -10.43 -14.16 7.32
C LEU A 79 -11.59 -15.05 6.86
N PRO A 80 -11.34 -15.99 5.94
CA PRO A 80 -12.39 -16.85 5.42
C PRO A 80 -12.98 -17.73 6.54
N ALA A 81 -14.24 -17.50 6.89
CA ALA A 81 -14.97 -18.19 7.95
C ALA A 81 -15.02 -19.72 7.74
N ASN A 82 -15.05 -20.16 6.48
CA ASN A 82 -15.12 -21.58 6.10
C ASN A 82 -13.77 -22.30 6.21
N ASN A 83 -12.69 -21.60 6.56
CA ASN A 83 -11.37 -22.21 6.66
C ASN A 83 -11.19 -22.93 8.01
N LYS A 84 -10.95 -24.24 7.96
CA LYS A 84 -10.74 -25.09 9.14
C LYS A 84 -9.66 -24.59 10.10
N ARG A 85 -8.67 -23.83 9.62
CA ARG A 85 -7.60 -23.25 10.47
C ARG A 85 -8.08 -22.02 11.25
N VAL A 86 -8.95 -21.23 10.65
CA VAL A 86 -9.57 -20.05 11.26
C VAL A 86 -10.59 -20.51 12.30
N SER A 87 -11.51 -21.40 11.92
CA SER A 87 -12.54 -21.93 12.83
C SER A 87 -11.99 -22.79 13.97
N GLY A 88 -10.86 -23.48 13.76
CA GLY A 88 -10.18 -24.27 14.79
C GLY A 88 -9.22 -23.49 15.68
N ASN A 89 -9.15 -22.15 15.59
CA ASN A 89 -8.20 -21.28 16.29
C ASN A 89 -6.72 -21.74 16.15
N ARG A 90 -6.37 -22.32 14.99
CA ARG A 90 -5.05 -22.88 14.67
C ARG A 90 -4.21 -21.95 13.80
N LEU A 91 -4.56 -20.67 13.76
CA LEU A 91 -3.74 -19.66 13.10
C LEU A 91 -2.48 -19.46 13.94
N SER A 92 -1.38 -20.07 13.52
CA SER A 92 -0.10 -19.81 14.16
C SER A 92 0.29 -18.34 13.95
N ASN A 93 0.89 -17.71 14.96
CA ASN A 93 1.58 -16.42 14.82
C ASN A 93 2.82 -16.48 13.90
N SER A 94 3.10 -17.63 13.27
CA SER A 94 4.21 -17.75 12.33
C SER A 94 3.97 -16.88 11.09
N THR A 95 4.93 -16.01 10.82
CA THR A 95 4.90 -15.03 9.73
C THR A 95 5.12 -15.66 8.35
N GLY A 96 5.52 -16.94 8.30
CA GLY A 96 5.87 -17.63 7.06
C GLY A 96 4.71 -17.74 6.07
N ALA A 97 3.49 -18.01 6.56
CA ALA A 97 2.31 -18.08 5.71
C ALA A 97 1.95 -16.71 5.09
N TYR A 98 1.98 -15.65 5.92
CA TYR A 98 1.77 -14.28 5.45
C TYR A 98 2.88 -13.84 4.49
N SER A 99 4.13 -14.13 4.79
CA SER A 99 5.29 -13.81 3.93
C SER A 99 5.13 -14.42 2.54
N LYS A 100 4.79 -15.71 2.50
CA LYS A 100 4.58 -16.44 1.25
C LYS A 100 3.38 -15.88 0.46
N ALA A 101 2.31 -15.49 1.13
CA ALA A 101 1.15 -14.87 0.49
C ALA A 101 1.49 -13.50 -0.08
N ARG A 102 2.22 -12.66 0.68
CA ARG A 102 2.69 -11.34 0.24
C ARG A 102 3.55 -11.41 -1.01
N SER A 103 4.49 -12.37 -1.08
CA SER A 103 5.33 -12.57 -2.27
C SER A 103 4.58 -13.08 -3.50
N ARG A 104 3.34 -13.57 -3.33
CA ARG A 104 2.50 -14.08 -4.42
C ARG A 104 1.42 -13.10 -4.86
N LEU A 105 1.27 -11.98 -4.15
CA LEU A 105 0.24 -10.99 -4.44
C LEU A 105 0.41 -10.48 -5.88
N ASN A 106 -0.67 -10.53 -6.65
CA ASN A 106 -0.67 -9.97 -8.00
C ASN A 106 -0.49 -8.45 -7.93
N VAL A 107 0.46 -7.91 -8.70
CA VAL A 107 0.68 -6.46 -8.80
C VAL A 107 -0.59 -5.70 -9.19
N GLN A 108 -1.50 -6.32 -9.95
CA GLN A 108 -2.78 -5.70 -10.32
C GLN A 108 -3.69 -5.45 -9.12
N ALA A 109 -3.68 -6.31 -8.11
CA ALA A 109 -4.46 -6.07 -6.88
C ALA A 109 -3.89 -4.89 -6.09
N ALA A 110 -2.56 -4.72 -6.06
CA ALA A 110 -1.94 -3.55 -5.44
C ALA A 110 -2.24 -2.25 -6.22
N LYS A 111 -2.23 -2.31 -7.56
CA LYS A 111 -2.60 -1.18 -8.42
C LYS A 111 -4.07 -0.80 -8.23
N TRP A 112 -4.96 -1.78 -8.24
CA TRP A 112 -6.39 -1.56 -8.00
C TRP A 112 -6.63 -0.87 -6.65
N LEU A 113 -5.96 -1.31 -5.58
CA LEU A 113 -6.11 -0.68 -4.27
C LEU A 113 -5.66 0.79 -4.32
N ALA A 114 -4.48 1.05 -4.87
CA ALA A 114 -3.96 2.41 -4.98
C ALA A 114 -4.91 3.32 -5.77
N GLN A 115 -5.40 2.85 -6.92
CA GLN A 115 -6.36 3.60 -7.74
C GLN A 115 -7.69 3.80 -7.04
N SER A 116 -8.23 2.77 -6.37
CA SER A 116 -9.53 2.86 -5.69
C SER A 116 -9.47 3.85 -4.53
N VAL A 117 -8.43 3.78 -3.70
CA VAL A 117 -8.21 4.77 -2.63
C VAL A 117 -8.04 6.17 -3.23
N SER A 118 -7.22 6.31 -4.28
CA SER A 118 -6.98 7.62 -4.88
C SER A 118 -8.25 8.25 -5.46
N ASN A 119 -9.02 7.46 -6.20
CA ASN A 119 -10.28 7.89 -6.80
C ASN A 119 -11.29 8.28 -5.73
N SER A 120 -11.47 7.46 -4.68
CA SER A 120 -12.40 7.78 -3.58
C SER A 120 -12.04 9.09 -2.86
N LEU A 121 -10.73 9.37 -2.67
CA LEU A 121 -10.26 10.63 -2.07
C LEU A 121 -10.46 11.83 -2.99
N ILE A 122 -10.24 11.66 -4.30
CA ILE A 122 -10.47 12.72 -5.30
C ILE A 122 -11.97 13.01 -5.45
N GLU A 123 -12.81 11.98 -5.52
CA GLU A 123 -14.26 12.13 -5.68
C GLU A 123 -14.92 12.78 -4.46
N SER A 124 -14.37 12.56 -3.26
CA SER A 124 -14.81 13.23 -2.04
C SER A 124 -14.26 14.65 -1.86
N SER A 125 -13.33 15.10 -2.71
CA SER A 125 -12.78 16.46 -2.69
C SER A 125 -13.54 17.42 -3.62
N LEU A 126 -13.61 18.69 -3.22
CA LEU A 126 -14.20 19.75 -4.04
C LEU A 126 -13.23 20.15 -5.16
N ALA A 127 -13.79 20.49 -6.32
CA ALA A 127 -13.01 21.09 -7.40
C ALA A 127 -12.40 22.42 -6.96
N THR A 128 -11.13 22.64 -7.29
CA THR A 128 -10.35 23.75 -6.70
C THR A 128 -10.53 25.09 -7.41
N PHE A 129 -10.72 25.10 -8.73
CA PHE A 129 -10.77 26.35 -9.51
C PHE A 129 -11.92 26.31 -10.52
N GLU A 130 -12.88 27.24 -10.40
CA GLU A 130 -14.02 27.37 -11.33
C GLU A 130 -14.75 26.03 -11.60
N ASN A 131 -14.94 25.23 -10.56
CA ASN A 131 -15.53 23.88 -10.64
C ASN A 131 -14.74 22.88 -11.52
N GLN A 132 -13.46 23.16 -11.77
CA GLN A 132 -12.50 22.26 -12.40
C GLN A 132 -11.46 21.77 -11.38
N ARG A 133 -11.00 20.53 -11.59
CA ARG A 133 -9.92 19.94 -10.80
C ARG A 133 -8.58 20.49 -11.29
N VAL A 134 -7.74 20.88 -10.34
CA VAL A 134 -6.38 21.37 -10.62
C VAL A 134 -5.39 20.31 -10.16
N PHE A 135 -4.34 20.10 -10.95
CA PHE A 135 -3.30 19.13 -10.64
C PHE A 135 -1.95 19.84 -10.55
N THR A 136 -1.17 19.50 -9.52
CA THR A 136 0.23 19.88 -9.43
C THR A 136 1.09 18.74 -9.95
N LEU A 137 2.03 19.04 -10.83
CA LEU A 137 2.99 18.07 -11.35
C LEU A 137 4.26 18.14 -10.51
N ASP A 138 4.62 17.03 -9.90
CA ASP A 138 5.91 16.82 -9.26
C ASP A 138 6.70 15.74 -10.01
N GLY A 139 8.02 15.86 -10.04
CA GLY A 139 8.86 14.98 -10.83
C GLY A 139 10.20 14.70 -10.18
N THR A 140 10.70 13.48 -10.41
CA THR A 140 12.00 13.04 -9.91
C THR A 140 12.72 12.16 -10.93
N GLY A 141 14.05 12.08 -10.80
CA GLY A 141 14.89 11.18 -11.58
C GLY A 141 15.38 10.02 -10.74
N ILE A 142 15.19 8.80 -11.23
CA ILE A 142 15.71 7.58 -10.62
C ILE A 142 16.95 7.16 -11.41
N LEU A 143 18.11 7.18 -10.75
CA LEU A 143 19.33 6.62 -11.32
C LEU A 143 19.19 5.10 -11.43
N LEU A 144 19.39 4.58 -12.64
CA LEU A 144 19.34 3.16 -12.91
C LEU A 144 20.76 2.58 -13.02
N PRO A 145 20.94 1.29 -12.68
CA PRO A 145 22.18 0.59 -12.95
C PRO A 145 22.55 0.68 -14.43
N PRO A 146 23.85 0.76 -14.80
CA PRO A 146 24.31 0.89 -16.17
C PRO A 146 24.20 -0.40 -17.00
N GLU A 147 23.15 -1.20 -16.78
CA GLU A 147 22.90 -2.47 -17.45
C GLU A 147 22.39 -2.25 -18.89
N PRO A 148 22.69 -3.15 -19.84
CA PRO A 148 22.28 -3.00 -21.23
C PRO A 148 20.77 -2.83 -21.43
N GLU A 149 19.97 -3.51 -20.59
CA GLU A 149 18.50 -3.41 -20.64
C GLU A 149 18.01 -1.99 -20.30
N PHE A 150 18.51 -1.40 -19.21
CA PHE A 150 18.14 -0.05 -18.81
C PHE A 150 18.67 1.01 -19.77
N ARG A 151 19.89 0.86 -20.29
CA ARG A 151 20.42 1.78 -21.32
C ARG A 151 19.58 1.78 -22.59
N ARG A 152 19.00 0.64 -22.97
CA ARG A 152 18.11 0.54 -24.13
C ARG A 152 16.77 1.22 -23.89
N LEU A 153 16.19 1.06 -22.69
CA LEU A 153 14.87 1.61 -22.34
C LEU A 153 14.92 3.09 -21.92
N TYR A 154 16.03 3.51 -21.34
CA TYR A 154 16.26 4.86 -20.81
C TYR A 154 17.61 5.38 -21.31
N PRO A 155 17.74 5.65 -22.62
CA PRO A 155 19.01 6.05 -23.21
C PRO A 155 19.49 7.37 -22.61
N PRO A 156 20.77 7.48 -22.23
CA PRO A 156 21.31 8.74 -21.74
C PRO A 156 21.28 9.79 -22.86
N ALA A 157 20.95 11.04 -22.49
CA ALA A 157 20.64 12.09 -23.46
C ALA A 157 21.85 12.56 -24.30
N SER A 158 23.08 12.30 -23.86
CA SER A 158 24.27 12.93 -24.46
C SER A 158 25.48 12.01 -24.53
N ASP A 159 25.68 11.19 -23.49
CA ASP A 159 26.88 10.37 -23.35
C ASP A 159 26.49 8.92 -23.07
N ASN A 160 26.96 8.00 -23.92
CA ASN A 160 26.77 6.55 -23.77
C ASN A 160 27.52 5.99 -22.54
N SER A 161 28.38 6.77 -21.90
CA SER A 161 29.04 6.45 -20.64
C SER A 161 28.20 6.81 -19.40
N ALA A 162 27.23 7.72 -19.54
CA ALA A 162 26.39 8.16 -18.43
C ALA A 162 25.41 7.06 -17.98
N SER A 163 25.11 7.05 -16.68
CA SER A 163 24.11 6.13 -16.12
C SER A 163 22.72 6.46 -16.67
N PRO A 164 21.92 5.44 -17.03
CA PRO A 164 20.54 5.63 -17.44
C PRO A 164 19.71 6.25 -16.30
N VAL A 165 18.75 7.11 -16.65
CA VAL A 165 17.86 7.77 -15.70
C VAL A 165 16.41 7.53 -16.12
N ALA A 166 15.60 7.00 -15.21
CA ALA A 166 14.15 6.99 -15.37
C ALA A 166 13.55 8.26 -14.78
N LEU A 167 12.79 9.00 -15.59
CA LEU A 167 12.03 10.16 -15.12
C LEU A 167 10.66 9.69 -14.65
N LEU A 168 10.34 9.99 -13.39
CA LEU A 168 9.03 9.77 -12.79
C LEU A 168 8.34 11.12 -12.63
N VAL A 169 7.11 11.24 -13.14
CA VAL A 169 6.25 12.42 -12.94
C VAL A 169 4.96 11.93 -12.32
N VAL A 170 4.49 12.63 -11.29
CA VAL A 170 3.25 12.34 -10.58
C VAL A 170 2.36 13.57 -10.62
N ALA A 171 1.10 13.36 -10.99
CA ALA A 171 0.07 14.39 -10.92
C ALA A 171 -0.68 14.24 -9.59
N HIS A 172 -0.60 15.26 -8.73
CA HIS A 172 -1.34 15.32 -7.49
C HIS A 172 -2.57 16.20 -7.67
N GLU A 173 -3.76 15.70 -7.33
CA GLU A 173 -4.97 16.53 -7.30
C GLU A 173 -4.87 17.53 -6.15
N LEU A 174 -5.05 18.82 -6.46
CA LEU A 174 -4.69 19.91 -5.56
C LEU A 174 -5.51 19.92 -4.25
N SER A 175 -6.79 19.57 -4.29
CA SER A 175 -7.64 19.59 -3.09
C SER A 175 -7.42 18.40 -2.16
N SER A 176 -7.22 17.21 -2.69
CA SER A 176 -7.05 15.96 -1.93
C SER A 176 -5.59 15.61 -1.67
N ALA A 177 -4.65 16.32 -2.32
CA ALA A 177 -3.21 16.02 -2.37
C ALA A 177 -2.86 14.61 -2.87
N THR A 178 -3.84 13.92 -3.46
CA THR A 178 -3.76 12.51 -3.82
C THR A 178 -3.16 12.34 -5.21
N ALA A 179 -2.28 11.34 -5.35
CA ALA A 179 -1.63 11.03 -6.62
C ALA A 179 -2.49 10.08 -7.48
N LEU A 180 -2.45 10.29 -8.80
CA LEU A 180 -2.99 9.38 -9.82
C LEU A 180 -1.92 8.47 -10.42
#